data_AF-A0A938HIQ8-F1
#
_entry.id   AF-A0A938HIQ8-F1
#
_cell.length_a   1.000
_cell.length_b   1.000
_cell.length_c   1.000
_cell.angle_alpha   90.00
_cell.angle_beta   90.00
_cell.angle_gamma   90.00
#
_symmetry.space_group_name_H-M   'P 1'
#
loop_
_entity.id
_entity.type
_entity.pdbx_description
1 polymer ?
#
loop_
_entity_poly.entity_id
_entity_poly.type
_entity_poly.pdbx_seq_one_letter_code
_entity_poly.pdbx_strand_id
1 'polypeptide(L)'
;MIRVSRFAAAFVVVFALAACGPGNKEKAAAHVKAGTELAAQGKHEEAITEFKKAADINRDSLDARMGLGDSYRALKKYDDAFAAYDAAKKIDRTSPRPHLAAAYARLERDEIDKAIAEADQATEVDPGNLEGMILQGRVSMMPRKLPDGSTGVPPVSLDRAKLNLEAAAQKAPDSVEAHYWLAKLYETLKMPERALAAWTKAGELAAGKPAHAKMAPEIAEAISRLKR
;
A
#
# COMPACT_ATOMS: atom_id res chain seq x y z
N MET A 1 -53.55 53.78 -19.21
CA MET A 1 -54.14 52.42 -19.14
C MET A 1 -53.19 51.46 -19.84
N ILE A 2 -52.95 50.27 -19.25
CA ILE A 2 -52.31 49.06 -19.83
C ILE A 2 -50.78 49.12 -19.96
N ARG A 3 -49.95 48.17 -19.50
CA ARG A 3 -50.01 47.06 -18.52
C ARG A 3 -48.54 46.72 -18.23
N VAL A 4 -48.14 46.65 -16.97
CA VAL A 4 -46.85 46.08 -16.56
C VAL A 4 -46.91 44.58 -16.82
N SER A 5 -46.16 44.06 -17.81
CA SER A 5 -46.05 42.61 -18.01
C SER A 5 -44.80 42.09 -17.31
N ARG A 6 -45.03 41.46 -16.17
CA ARG A 6 -44.07 40.64 -15.43
C ARG A 6 -43.78 39.38 -16.26
N PHE A 7 -42.57 39.25 -16.80
CA PHE A 7 -42.06 37.93 -17.16
C PHE A 7 -41.39 37.33 -15.93
N ALA A 8 -42.11 36.42 -15.29
CA ALA A 8 -41.64 35.59 -14.19
C ALA A 8 -41.43 34.14 -14.69
N ALA A 9 -40.36 33.52 -14.18
CA ALA A 9 -40.07 32.08 -14.14
C ALA A 9 -39.73 31.40 -15.49
N ALA A 10 -38.83 30.40 -15.57
CA ALA A 10 -38.35 29.50 -14.52
C ALA A 10 -36.90 29.06 -14.78
N PHE A 11 -36.01 29.27 -13.81
CA PHE A 11 -34.80 28.46 -13.68
C PHE A 11 -35.23 27.12 -13.09
N VAL A 12 -35.40 26.10 -13.93
CA VAL A 12 -35.49 24.72 -13.43
C VAL A 12 -34.06 24.31 -13.08
N VAL A 13 -33.65 24.61 -11.85
CA VAL A 13 -32.49 23.95 -11.26
C VAL A 13 -32.93 22.52 -10.96
N VAL A 14 -32.61 21.60 -11.86
CA VAL A 14 -32.66 20.17 -11.56
C VAL A 14 -31.54 19.89 -10.55
N PHE A 15 -31.86 20.01 -9.27
CA PHE A 15 -31.08 19.35 -8.23
C PHE A 15 -31.27 17.85 -8.44
N ALA A 16 -30.31 17.21 -9.12
CA ALA A 16 -30.10 15.79 -8.95
C ALA A 16 -29.65 15.60 -7.49
N LEU A 17 -30.62 15.46 -6.59
CA LEU A 17 -30.37 14.93 -5.26
C LEU A 17 -29.86 13.51 -5.47
N ALA A 18 -28.54 13.36 -5.49
CA ALA A 18 -27.90 12.10 -5.16
C ALA A 18 -28.31 11.80 -3.72
N ALA A 19 -29.47 11.15 -3.58
CA ALA A 19 -30.03 10.75 -2.30
C ALA A 19 -29.15 9.63 -1.74
N CYS A 20 -28.04 10.01 -1.12
CA CYS A 20 -27.30 9.18 -0.18
C CYS A 20 -28.15 9.03 1.10
N GLY A 21 -29.28 8.34 1.01
CA GLY A 21 -30.06 7.93 2.18
C GLY A 21 -29.28 6.92 3.02
N PRO A 22 -29.49 6.87 4.35
CA PRO A 22 -28.79 5.94 5.26
C PRO A 22 -28.90 4.48 4.82
N GLY A 23 -30.05 4.05 4.29
CA GLY A 23 -30.24 2.68 3.76
C GLY A 23 -29.37 2.34 2.54
N ASN A 24 -28.98 3.32 1.72
CA ASN A 24 -28.07 3.07 0.59
C ASN A 24 -26.65 2.80 1.07
N LYS A 25 -26.20 3.48 2.14
CA LYS A 25 -24.87 3.25 2.72
C LYS A 25 -24.78 1.87 3.38
N GLU A 26 -25.82 1.43 4.09
CA GLU A 26 -25.87 0.08 4.66
C GLU A 26 -25.86 -1.00 3.58
N LYS A 27 -26.62 -0.80 2.49
CA LYS A 27 -26.60 -1.72 1.35
C LYS A 27 -25.21 -1.80 0.69
N ALA A 28 -24.54 -0.67 0.52
CA ALA A 28 -23.15 -0.66 0.02
C ALA A 28 -22.20 -1.42 0.97
N ALA A 29 -22.33 -1.21 2.28
CA ALA A 29 -21.53 -1.90 3.28
C ALA A 29 -21.75 -3.43 3.27
N ALA A 30 -22.98 -3.89 3.03
CA ALA A 30 -23.28 -5.32 2.88
C ALA A 30 -22.53 -5.93 1.68
N HIS A 31 -22.51 -5.24 0.54
CA HIS A 31 -21.73 -5.65 -0.62
C HIS A 31 -20.21 -5.63 -0.37
N VAL A 32 -19.69 -4.63 0.37
CA VAL A 32 -18.26 -4.62 0.81
C VAL A 32 -17.94 -5.83 1.67
N LYS A 33 -18.82 -6.19 2.61
CA LYS A 33 -18.64 -7.34 3.48
C LYS A 33 -18.60 -8.64 2.68
N ALA A 34 -19.58 -8.85 1.79
CA ALA A 34 -19.62 -10.02 0.91
C ALA A 34 -18.37 -10.10 0.02
N GLY A 35 -17.94 -8.98 -0.58
CA GLY A 35 -16.72 -8.91 -1.38
C GLY A 35 -15.47 -9.29 -0.57
N THR A 36 -15.36 -8.81 0.67
CA THR A 36 -14.25 -9.15 1.57
C THR A 36 -14.22 -10.64 1.90
N GLU A 37 -15.38 -11.23 2.19
CA GLU A 37 -15.50 -12.67 2.49
C GLU A 37 -15.13 -13.54 1.28
N LEU A 38 -15.54 -13.14 0.08
CA LEU A 38 -15.16 -13.81 -1.17
C LEU A 38 -13.67 -13.69 -1.46
N ALA A 39 -13.08 -12.50 -1.27
CA ALA A 39 -11.65 -12.28 -1.45
C ALA A 39 -10.81 -13.12 -0.48
N ALA A 40 -11.25 -13.25 0.78
CA ALA A 40 -10.61 -14.13 1.76
C ALA A 40 -10.64 -15.62 1.37
N GLN A 41 -11.63 -16.03 0.57
CA GLN A 41 -11.72 -17.37 -0.02
C GLN A 41 -10.92 -17.51 -1.33
N GLY A 42 -10.24 -16.45 -1.79
CA GLY A 42 -9.53 -16.42 -3.08
C GLY A 42 -10.43 -16.24 -4.31
N LYS A 43 -11.74 -16.00 -4.12
CA LYS A 43 -12.73 -15.81 -5.19
C LYS A 43 -12.75 -14.37 -5.67
N HIS A 44 -11.64 -13.93 -6.25
CA HIS A 44 -11.42 -12.51 -6.56
C HIS A 44 -12.36 -11.96 -7.65
N GLU A 45 -12.76 -12.75 -8.64
CA GLU A 45 -13.75 -12.33 -9.65
C GLU A 45 -15.14 -12.06 -9.05
N GLU A 46 -15.58 -12.93 -8.13
CA GLU A 46 -16.85 -12.76 -7.40
C GLU A 46 -16.75 -11.56 -6.46
N ALA A 47 -15.62 -11.41 -5.76
CA ALA A 47 -15.35 -10.26 -4.90
C ALA A 47 -15.42 -8.93 -5.66
N ILE A 48 -14.81 -8.86 -6.85
CA ILE A 48 -14.88 -7.68 -7.74
C ILE A 48 -16.34 -7.34 -8.07
N THR A 49 -17.19 -8.34 -8.31
CA THR A 49 -18.61 -8.11 -8.62
C THR A 49 -19.32 -7.44 -7.45
N GLU A 50 -19.08 -7.91 -6.22
CA GLU A 50 -19.67 -7.31 -5.02
C GLU A 50 -19.10 -5.92 -4.72
N PHE A 51 -17.78 -5.72 -4.84
CA PHE A 51 -17.20 -4.40 -4.64
C PHE A 51 -17.64 -3.37 -5.70
N LYS A 52 -17.88 -3.79 -6.95
CA LYS A 52 -18.48 -2.91 -7.97
C LYS A 52 -19.88 -2.46 -7.58
N LYS A 53 -20.74 -3.39 -7.13
CA LYS A 53 -22.08 -3.04 -6.62
C LYS A 53 -21.99 -2.05 -5.45
N ALA A 54 -21.06 -2.27 -4.52
CA ALA A 54 -20.83 -1.34 -3.41
C ALA A 54 -20.41 0.05 -3.91
N ALA A 55 -19.48 0.13 -4.87
CA ALA A 55 -19.01 1.38 -5.45
C ALA A 55 -20.07 2.10 -6.31
N ASP A 56 -21.00 1.37 -6.92
CA ASP A 56 -22.13 1.93 -7.67
C ASP A 56 -23.17 2.54 -6.73
N ILE A 57 -23.42 1.91 -5.57
CA ILE A 57 -24.36 2.40 -4.56
C ILE A 57 -23.73 3.56 -3.77
N ASN A 58 -22.46 3.46 -3.39
CA ASN A 58 -21.71 4.49 -2.70
C ASN A 58 -20.38 4.76 -3.43
N ARG A 59 -20.38 5.80 -4.27
CA ARG A 59 -19.21 6.17 -5.11
C ARG A 59 -17.97 6.55 -4.30
N ASP A 60 -18.17 7.00 -3.06
CA ASP A 60 -17.14 7.44 -2.13
C ASP A 60 -16.79 6.36 -1.08
N SER A 61 -17.17 5.10 -1.32
CA SER A 61 -16.76 3.99 -0.46
C SER A 61 -15.28 3.68 -0.65
N LEU A 62 -14.44 4.14 0.28
CA LEU A 62 -13.01 3.83 0.31
C LEU A 62 -12.77 2.33 0.32
N ASP A 63 -13.47 1.59 1.16
CA ASP A 63 -13.31 0.12 1.27
C ASP A 63 -13.70 -0.62 -0.01
N ALA A 64 -14.73 -0.17 -0.73
CA ALA A 64 -15.07 -0.77 -2.02
C ALA A 64 -13.96 -0.53 -3.07
N ARG A 65 -13.38 0.68 -3.11
CA ARG A 65 -12.25 0.99 -4.01
C ARG A 65 -10.99 0.20 -3.64
N MET A 66 -10.67 0.11 -2.36
CA MET A 66 -9.55 -0.70 -1.87
C MET A 66 -9.75 -2.19 -2.19
N GLY A 67 -10.94 -2.73 -1.91
CA GLY A 67 -11.29 -4.12 -2.21
C GLY A 67 -11.22 -4.46 -3.70
N LEU A 68 -11.66 -3.53 -4.58
CA LEU A 68 -11.45 -3.65 -6.02
C LEU A 68 -9.97 -3.72 -6.36
N GLY A 69 -9.17 -2.76 -5.86
CA GLY A 69 -7.74 -2.70 -6.13
C GLY A 69 -7.01 -3.98 -5.72
N ASP A 70 -7.27 -4.45 -4.50
CA ASP A 70 -6.65 -5.65 -3.95
C ASP A 70 -7.07 -6.92 -4.71
N SER A 71 -8.34 -7.03 -5.10
CA SER A 71 -8.82 -8.17 -5.90
C SER A 71 -8.29 -8.16 -7.33
N TYR A 72 -8.17 -6.99 -7.95
CA TYR A 72 -7.53 -6.85 -9.26
C TYR A 72 -6.03 -7.16 -9.20
N ARG A 73 -5.33 -6.71 -8.15
CA ARG A 73 -3.92 -7.04 -7.90
C ARG A 73 -3.72 -8.55 -7.77
N ALA A 74 -4.56 -9.23 -6.97
CA ALA A 74 -4.50 -10.68 -6.80
C ALA A 74 -4.66 -11.46 -8.12
N LEU A 75 -5.47 -10.92 -9.05
CA LEU A 75 -5.64 -11.46 -10.41
C LEU A 75 -4.59 -10.96 -11.43
N LYS A 76 -3.57 -10.22 -10.98
CA LYS A 76 -2.53 -9.57 -11.81
C LYS A 76 -3.08 -8.61 -12.86
N LYS A 77 -4.30 -8.10 -12.66
CA LYS A 77 -4.94 -7.05 -13.49
C LYS A 77 -4.48 -5.68 -12.99
N TYR A 78 -3.19 -5.41 -13.13
CA TYR A 78 -2.54 -4.28 -12.48
C TYR A 78 -3.10 -2.91 -12.88
N ASP A 79 -3.45 -2.71 -14.15
CA ASP A 79 -3.99 -1.42 -14.62
C ASP A 79 -5.35 -1.11 -13.97
N ASP A 80 -6.22 -2.11 -13.84
CA ASP A 80 -7.48 -1.98 -13.10
C ASP A 80 -7.24 -1.74 -11.59
N ALA A 81 -6.23 -2.41 -11.01
CA ALA A 81 -5.84 -2.22 -9.62
C ALA A 81 -5.40 -0.78 -9.35
N PHE A 82 -4.53 -0.22 -10.21
CA PHE A 82 -4.08 1.16 -10.09
C PHE A 82 -5.23 2.15 -10.24
N ALA A 83 -6.16 1.93 -11.19
CA ALA A 83 -7.34 2.79 -11.34
C ALA A 83 -8.21 2.79 -10.08
N ALA A 84 -8.37 1.63 -9.42
CA ALA A 84 -9.11 1.52 -8.17
C ALA A 84 -8.39 2.20 -6.99
N TYR A 85 -7.07 2.01 -6.86
CA TYR A 85 -6.28 2.70 -5.84
C TYR A 85 -6.25 4.23 -6.06
N ASP A 86 -6.16 4.70 -7.30
CA ASP A 86 -6.23 6.14 -7.60
C ASP A 86 -7.60 6.74 -7.30
N ALA A 87 -8.68 5.97 -7.45
CA ALA A 87 -10.00 6.36 -6.96
C ALA A 87 -10.04 6.42 -5.42
N ALA A 88 -9.41 5.47 -4.72
CA ALA A 88 -9.29 5.48 -3.26
C ALA A 88 -8.50 6.71 -2.75
N LYS A 89 -7.36 7.06 -3.38
CA LYS A 89 -6.57 8.26 -3.07
C LYS A 89 -7.38 9.56 -3.21
N LYS A 90 -8.33 9.60 -4.15
CA LYS A 90 -9.21 10.77 -4.34
C LYS A 90 -10.26 10.91 -3.23
N ILE A 91 -10.68 9.79 -2.64
CA ILE A 91 -11.66 9.75 -1.53
C ILE A 91 -10.97 10.15 -0.22
N ASP A 92 -9.82 9.56 0.07
CA ASP A 92 -9.03 9.86 1.27
C ASP A 92 -7.57 10.14 0.91
N ARG A 93 -7.21 11.42 0.94
CA ARG A 93 -5.85 11.92 0.66
C ARG A 93 -4.93 11.87 1.88
N THR A 94 -5.47 11.55 3.06
CA THR A 94 -4.75 11.53 4.33
C THR A 94 -4.38 10.11 4.76
N SER A 95 -4.84 9.10 4.02
CA SER A 95 -4.49 7.71 4.27
C SER A 95 -3.29 7.28 3.42
N PRO A 96 -2.25 6.68 4.03
CA PRO A 96 -1.16 6.06 3.27
C PRO A 96 -1.60 4.75 2.60
N ARG A 97 -2.72 4.15 3.02
CA ARG A 97 -3.15 2.79 2.63
C ARG A 97 -3.25 2.60 1.10
N PRO A 98 -3.85 3.51 0.31
CA PRO A 98 -3.91 3.34 -1.15
C PRO A 98 -2.53 3.44 -1.83
N HIS A 99 -1.64 4.29 -1.31
CA HIS A 99 -0.27 4.43 -1.80
C HIS A 99 0.55 3.17 -1.52
N LEU A 100 0.46 2.62 -0.30
CA LEU A 100 1.09 1.34 0.05
C LEU A 100 0.61 0.22 -0.87
N ALA A 101 -0.70 0.08 -1.06
CA ALA A 101 -1.27 -0.97 -1.90
C ALA A 101 -0.83 -0.85 -3.37
N ALA A 102 -0.78 0.37 -3.90
CA ALA A 102 -0.25 0.66 -5.23
C ALA A 102 1.25 0.34 -5.33
N ALA A 103 2.06 0.70 -4.33
CA ALA A 103 3.49 0.37 -4.28
C ALA A 103 3.73 -1.15 -4.34
N TYR A 104 2.97 -1.95 -3.56
CA TYR A 104 3.05 -3.42 -3.65
C TYR A 104 2.67 -3.93 -5.04
N ALA A 105 1.58 -3.44 -5.63
CA ALA A 105 1.19 -3.83 -6.99
C ALA A 105 2.24 -3.45 -8.05
N ARG A 106 2.91 -2.31 -7.90
CA ARG A 106 4.03 -1.89 -8.78
C ARG A 106 5.23 -2.82 -8.63
N LEU A 107 5.56 -3.25 -7.41
CA LEU A 107 6.63 -4.24 -7.18
C LEU A 107 6.32 -5.58 -7.83
N GLU A 108 5.09 -6.06 -7.71
CA GLU A 108 4.66 -7.31 -8.36
C GLU A 108 4.70 -7.23 -9.89
N ARG A 109 4.57 -6.02 -10.46
CA ARG A 109 4.74 -5.73 -11.90
C ARG A 109 6.16 -5.33 -12.30
N ASP A 110 7.13 -5.43 -11.38
CA ASP A 110 8.56 -5.06 -11.59
C ASP A 110 8.78 -3.57 -11.97
N GLU A 111 7.88 -2.69 -11.55
CA GLU A 111 7.96 -1.25 -11.81
C GLU A 111 8.60 -0.51 -10.62
N ILE A 112 9.89 -0.75 -10.39
CA ILE A 112 10.62 -0.31 -9.17
C ILE A 112 10.57 1.21 -8.95
N ASP A 113 10.84 2.02 -9.98
CA ASP A 113 10.79 3.49 -9.83
C ASP A 113 9.40 4.00 -9.43
N LYS A 114 8.34 3.38 -9.96
CA LYS A 114 6.96 3.73 -9.61
C LYS A 114 6.59 3.25 -8.20
N ALA A 115 7.11 2.10 -7.78
CA ALA A 115 6.95 1.62 -6.41
C ALA A 115 7.64 2.54 -5.38
N ILE A 116 8.83 3.06 -5.71
CA ILE A 116 9.53 4.07 -4.89
C ILE A 116 8.66 5.32 -4.77
N ALA A 117 8.13 5.83 -5.88
CA ALA A 117 7.28 7.03 -5.86
C ALA A 117 6.02 6.85 -4.98
N GLU A 118 5.35 5.69 -5.07
CA GLU A 118 4.18 5.41 -4.21
C GLU A 118 4.56 5.23 -2.73
N ALA A 119 5.70 4.61 -2.44
CA ALA A 119 6.19 4.49 -1.06
C ALA A 119 6.59 5.86 -0.48
N ASP A 120 7.21 6.73 -1.28
CA ASP A 120 7.52 8.11 -0.88
C ASP A 120 6.23 8.86 -0.52
N GLN A 121 5.20 8.78 -1.38
CA GLN A 121 3.89 9.38 -1.09
C GLN A 121 3.26 8.81 0.20
N ALA A 122 3.37 7.50 0.45
CA ALA A 122 2.87 6.91 1.69
C ALA A 122 3.58 7.50 2.93
N THR A 123 4.90 7.69 2.88
CA THR A 123 5.67 8.31 3.97
C THR A 123 5.52 9.83 4.06
N GLU A 124 5.13 10.51 2.99
CA GLU A 124 4.76 11.94 3.04
C GLU A 124 3.41 12.14 3.70
N VAL A 125 2.43 11.29 3.37
CA VAL A 125 1.07 11.34 3.92
C VAL A 125 1.05 11.01 5.42
N ASP A 126 1.76 9.95 5.82
CA ASP A 126 1.94 9.58 7.22
C ASP A 126 3.41 9.16 7.47
N PRO A 127 4.27 10.10 7.88
CA PRO A 127 5.67 9.82 8.22
C PRO A 127 5.84 8.82 9.37
N GLY A 128 4.79 8.62 10.17
CA GLY A 128 4.76 7.66 11.26
C GLY A 128 4.27 6.28 10.84
N ASN A 129 3.83 6.07 9.60
CA ASN A 129 3.29 4.78 9.19
C ASN A 129 4.41 3.72 9.15
N LEU A 130 4.38 2.76 10.08
CA LEU A 130 5.44 1.75 10.19
C LEU A 130 5.59 0.95 8.89
N GLU A 131 4.47 0.56 8.26
CA GLU A 131 4.51 -0.16 6.98
C GLU A 131 5.08 0.70 5.85
N GLY A 132 4.73 1.98 5.79
CA GLY A 132 5.31 2.96 4.87
C GLY A 132 6.81 3.08 5.03
N MET A 133 7.31 3.25 6.25
CA MET A 133 8.75 3.34 6.52
C MET A 133 9.47 2.06 6.08
N ILE A 134 8.95 0.89 6.44
CA ILE A 134 9.54 -0.40 6.06
C ILE A 134 9.52 -0.58 4.54
N LEU A 135 8.40 -0.28 3.89
CA LEU A 135 8.23 -0.43 2.44
C LEU A 135 9.16 0.53 1.70
N GLN A 136 9.19 1.81 2.07
CA GLN A 136 10.08 2.84 1.55
C GLN A 136 11.54 2.37 1.64
N GLY A 137 11.93 1.85 2.81
CA GLY A 137 13.26 1.31 3.04
C GLY A 137 13.58 0.13 2.11
N ARG A 138 12.68 -0.84 2.03
CA ARG A 138 12.80 -2.00 1.15
C ARG A 138 12.96 -1.60 -0.32
N VAL A 139 12.04 -0.77 -0.85
CA VAL A 139 12.05 -0.43 -2.28
C VAL A 139 13.25 0.41 -2.68
N SER A 140 13.77 1.22 -1.76
CA SER A 140 14.97 2.04 -2.00
C SER A 140 16.24 1.20 -2.18
N MET A 141 16.25 -0.02 -1.63
CA MET A 141 17.36 -0.96 -1.80
C MET A 141 17.26 -1.80 -3.08
N MET A 142 16.16 -1.71 -3.82
CA MET A 142 15.98 -2.55 -5.01
C MET A 142 16.79 -1.99 -6.19
N PRO A 143 17.52 -2.87 -6.92
CA PRO A 143 18.23 -2.45 -8.12
C PRO A 143 17.23 -2.00 -9.18
N ARG A 144 17.58 -0.94 -9.91
CA ARG A 144 16.77 -0.40 -11.00
C ARG A 144 17.64 0.15 -12.11
N LYS A 145 17.03 0.38 -13.26
CA LYS A 145 17.72 0.97 -14.42
C LYS A 145 18.05 2.43 -14.12
N LEU A 146 19.31 2.80 -14.29
CA LEU A 146 19.82 4.15 -14.04
C LEU A 146 19.87 4.98 -15.33
N PRO A 147 19.99 6.31 -15.24
CA PRO A 147 20.06 7.19 -16.42
C PRO A 147 21.23 6.89 -17.36
N ASP A 148 22.33 6.34 -16.83
CA ASP A 148 23.49 5.89 -17.60
C ASP A 148 23.30 4.53 -18.29
N GLY A 149 22.12 3.90 -18.12
CA GLY A 149 21.76 2.61 -18.69
C GLY A 149 22.19 1.40 -17.87
N SER A 150 22.96 1.59 -16.79
CA SER A 150 23.34 0.52 -15.87
C SER A 150 22.17 0.10 -14.96
N THR A 151 22.30 -1.06 -14.32
CA THR A 151 21.37 -1.51 -13.27
C THR A 151 22.09 -1.47 -11.93
N GLY A 152 21.51 -0.78 -10.95
CA GLY A 152 22.10 -0.67 -9.63
C GLY A 152 21.19 0.02 -8.62
N VAL A 153 21.73 0.23 -7.42
CA VAL A 153 21.07 0.96 -6.34
C VAL A 153 21.81 2.30 -6.16
N PRO A 154 21.18 3.45 -6.44
CA PRO A 154 21.80 4.75 -6.21
C PRO A 154 22.16 4.94 -4.74
N PRO A 155 23.34 5.51 -4.43
CA PRO A 155 23.76 5.74 -3.04
C PRO A 155 22.73 6.51 -2.21
N VAL A 156 22.13 7.55 -2.81
CA VAL A 156 21.07 8.36 -2.16
C VAL A 156 19.84 7.52 -1.77
N SER A 157 19.56 6.43 -2.48
CA SER A 157 18.48 5.52 -2.11
C SER A 157 18.84 4.68 -0.89
N LEU A 158 20.11 4.32 -0.70
CA LEU A 158 20.57 3.62 0.51
C LEU A 158 20.52 4.51 1.75
N ASP A 159 20.81 5.81 1.60
CA ASP A 159 20.66 6.78 2.70
C ASP A 159 19.20 6.90 3.15
N ARG A 160 18.28 6.93 2.18
CA ARG A 160 16.84 6.95 2.46
C ARG A 160 16.37 5.65 3.10
N ALA A 161 16.89 4.51 2.62
CA ALA A 161 16.61 3.21 3.21
C ALA A 161 17.04 3.14 4.67
N LYS A 162 18.25 3.65 4.95
CA LYS A 162 18.79 3.73 6.31
C LYS A 162 17.91 4.56 7.22
N LEU A 163 17.56 5.78 6.79
CA LEU A 163 16.70 6.68 7.55
C LEU A 163 15.40 6.00 7.97
N ASN A 164 14.68 5.42 7.00
CA ASN A 164 13.37 4.82 7.26
C ASN A 164 13.45 3.51 8.05
N LEU A 165 14.43 2.64 7.78
CA LEU A 165 14.56 1.35 8.46
C LEU A 165 15.09 1.49 9.90
N GLU A 166 16.05 2.40 10.15
CA GLU A 166 16.50 2.69 11.51
C GLU A 166 15.35 3.30 12.34
N ALA A 167 14.59 4.23 11.76
CA ALA A 167 13.44 4.83 12.44
C ALA A 167 12.29 3.82 12.65
N ALA A 168 12.05 2.91 11.70
CA ALA A 168 11.06 1.83 11.85
C ALA A 168 11.44 0.87 12.98
N ALA A 169 12.71 0.43 13.03
CA ALA A 169 13.21 -0.46 14.09
C ALA A 169 13.23 0.24 15.47
N GLN A 170 13.48 1.54 15.52
CA GLN A 170 13.36 2.33 16.75
C GLN A 170 11.91 2.43 17.22
N LYS A 171 10.98 2.69 16.29
CA LYS A 171 9.55 2.87 16.58
C LYS A 171 8.87 1.57 17.00
N ALA A 172 9.23 0.46 16.36
CA ALA A 172 8.71 -0.87 16.66
C ALA A 172 9.88 -1.85 16.88
N PRO A 173 10.50 -1.84 18.08
CA PRO A 173 11.65 -2.69 18.39
C PRO A 173 11.36 -4.20 18.34
N ASP A 174 10.09 -4.58 18.33
CA ASP A 174 9.58 -5.94 18.23
C ASP A 174 9.12 -6.33 16.81
N SER A 175 9.24 -5.44 15.82
CA SER A 175 8.92 -5.73 14.43
C SER A 175 9.99 -6.61 13.78
N VAL A 176 9.59 -7.83 13.39
CA VAL A 176 10.46 -8.74 12.63
C VAL A 176 10.83 -8.12 11.29
N GLU A 177 9.86 -7.55 10.55
CA GLU A 177 10.13 -6.95 9.24
C GLU A 177 11.11 -5.78 9.33
N ALA A 178 11.00 -4.91 10.32
CA ALA A 178 11.91 -3.77 10.47
C ALA A 178 13.37 -4.24 10.64
N HIS A 179 13.62 -5.20 11.54
CA HIS A 179 14.96 -5.74 11.75
C HIS A 179 15.45 -6.57 10.57
N TYR A 180 14.57 -7.32 9.89
CA TYR A 180 14.89 -8.08 8.68
C TYR A 180 15.42 -7.16 7.57
N TRP A 181 14.68 -6.11 7.22
CA TRP A 181 15.08 -5.19 6.15
C TRP A 181 16.28 -4.33 6.56
N LEU A 182 16.38 -3.95 7.84
CA LEU A 182 17.56 -3.25 8.37
C LEU A 182 18.83 -4.11 8.28
N ALA A 183 18.73 -5.42 8.55
CA ALA A 183 19.84 -6.35 8.40
C ALA A 183 20.31 -6.44 6.94
N LYS A 184 19.36 -6.60 6.00
CA LYS A 184 19.63 -6.57 4.55
C LYS A 184 20.34 -5.28 4.11
N LEU A 185 19.93 -4.15 4.66
CA LEU A 185 20.57 -2.86 4.37
C LEU A 185 22.02 -2.87 4.85
N TYR A 186 22.27 -3.31 6.08
CA TYR A 186 23.64 -3.33 6.61
C TYR A 186 24.56 -4.30 5.88
N GLU A 187 24.05 -5.41 5.34
CA GLU A 187 24.82 -6.26 4.44
C GLU A 187 25.19 -5.53 3.14
N THR A 188 24.22 -4.82 2.56
CA THR A 188 24.44 -3.99 1.35
C THR A 188 25.49 -2.90 1.58
N LEU A 189 25.49 -2.32 2.79
CA LEU A 189 26.45 -1.31 3.23
C LEU A 189 27.78 -1.90 3.72
N LYS A 190 27.96 -3.22 3.67
CA LYS A 190 29.16 -3.92 4.15
C LYS A 190 29.49 -3.62 5.63
N MET A 191 28.46 -3.58 6.48
CA MET A 191 28.55 -3.37 7.92
C MET A 191 28.23 -4.67 8.68
N PRO A 192 29.16 -5.65 8.72
CA PRO A 192 28.86 -7.02 9.16
C PRO A 192 28.40 -7.12 10.62
N GLU A 193 28.97 -6.32 11.53
CA GLU A 193 28.57 -6.32 12.94
C GLU A 193 27.13 -5.84 13.14
N ARG A 194 26.75 -4.75 12.45
CA ARG A 194 25.38 -4.22 12.49
C ARG A 194 24.39 -5.16 11.81
N ALA A 195 24.79 -5.76 10.69
CA ALA A 195 23.99 -6.77 10.00
C ALA A 195 23.74 -7.97 10.91
N LEU A 196 24.77 -8.50 11.58
CA LEU A 196 24.64 -9.63 12.49
C LEU A 196 23.72 -9.31 13.68
N ALA A 197 23.84 -8.12 14.26
CA ALA A 197 22.97 -7.67 15.34
C ALA A 197 21.49 -7.62 14.91
N ALA A 198 21.21 -7.01 13.75
CA ALA A 198 19.85 -6.91 13.21
C ALA A 198 19.28 -8.28 12.81
N TRP A 199 20.08 -9.14 12.16
CA TRP A 199 19.66 -10.51 11.83
C TRP A 199 19.33 -11.33 13.08
N THR A 200 20.18 -11.24 14.11
CA THR A 200 19.97 -11.93 15.39
C THR A 200 18.66 -11.47 16.02
N LYS A 201 18.42 -10.15 16.06
CA LYS A 201 17.17 -9.59 16.59
C LYS A 201 15.94 -10.05 15.81
N ALA A 202 16.00 -10.04 14.48
CA ALA A 202 14.91 -10.56 13.64
C ALA A 202 14.63 -12.05 13.91
N GLY A 203 15.69 -12.86 14.08
CA GLY A 203 15.59 -14.29 14.37
C GLY A 203 14.96 -14.58 15.73
N GLU A 204 15.38 -13.87 16.78
CA GLU A 204 14.79 -13.95 18.12
C GLU A 204 13.29 -13.64 18.09
N LEU A 205 12.91 -12.57 17.40
CA LEU A 205 11.52 -12.12 17.30
C LEU A 205 10.65 -13.06 16.46
N ALA A 206 11.22 -13.70 15.44
CA ALA A 206 10.54 -14.63 14.54
C ALA A 206 10.40 -16.05 15.10
N ALA A 207 11.21 -16.42 16.11
CA ALA A 207 11.27 -17.78 16.65
C ALA A 207 9.89 -18.29 17.09
N GLY A 208 9.49 -19.45 16.54
CA GLY A 208 8.21 -20.09 16.87
C GLY A 208 6.96 -19.41 16.31
N LYS A 209 7.08 -18.36 15.48
CA LYS A 209 5.94 -17.64 14.91
C LYS A 209 5.64 -18.07 13.47
N PRO A 210 4.49 -18.70 13.18
CA PRO A 210 4.14 -19.15 11.82
C PRO A 210 4.11 -18.03 10.78
N ALA A 211 3.76 -16.81 11.18
CA ALA A 211 3.69 -15.64 10.30
C ALA A 211 5.03 -15.33 9.60
N HIS A 212 6.16 -15.69 10.21
CA HIS A 212 7.51 -15.39 9.69
C HIS A 212 8.26 -16.64 9.22
N ALA A 213 7.57 -17.78 9.06
CA ALA A 213 8.18 -19.05 8.66
C ALA A 213 8.93 -18.96 7.31
N LYS A 214 8.50 -18.06 6.42
CA LYS A 214 9.16 -17.83 5.12
C LYS A 214 10.50 -17.08 5.24
N MET A 215 10.69 -16.27 6.29
CA MET A 215 11.92 -15.50 6.52
C MET A 215 12.95 -16.29 7.34
N ALA A 216 12.49 -17.23 8.17
CA ALA A 216 13.34 -17.96 9.12
C ALA A 216 14.56 -18.67 8.49
N PRO A 217 14.46 -19.36 7.33
CA PRO A 217 15.62 -20.02 6.73
C PRO A 217 16.73 -19.04 6.37
N GLU A 218 16.36 -17.91 5.76
CA GLU A 218 17.30 -16.89 5.34
C GLU A 218 17.94 -16.16 6.52
N ILE A 219 17.15 -15.84 7.56
CA ILE A 219 17.68 -15.27 8.81
C ILE A 219 18.74 -16.19 9.41
N ALA A 220 18.45 -17.49 9.53
CA ALA A 220 19.39 -18.47 10.10
C ALA A 220 20.67 -18.60 9.27
N GLU A 221 20.55 -18.63 7.94
CA GLU A 221 21.69 -18.67 7.03
C GLU A 221 22.57 -17.42 7.17
N ALA A 222 21.96 -16.23 7.19
CA ALA A 222 22.69 -14.97 7.31
C ALA A 222 23.46 -14.87 8.64
N ILE A 223 22.85 -15.29 9.76
CA ILE A 223 23.52 -15.36 11.07
C ILE A 223 24.70 -16.35 11.01
N SER A 224 24.52 -17.53 10.41
CA SER A 224 25.61 -18.52 10.28
C SER A 224 26.77 -18.00 9.44
N ARG A 225 26.48 -17.27 8.35
CA ARG A 225 27.48 -16.68 7.47
C ARG A 225 28.29 -15.59 8.18
N LEU A 226 27.63 -14.67 8.89
CA LEU A 226 28.27 -13.51 9.51
C LEU A 226 29.04 -13.83 10.80
N LYS A 227 28.88 -15.03 11.36
CA LYS A 227 29.64 -15.51 12.53
C LYS A 227 30.94 -16.24 12.19
N ARG A 228 31.17 -16.54 10.90
CA ARG A 228 32.41 -17.18 10.42
C ARG A 228 33.44 -16.12 10.09
#